data_AF-A0AAJ7EC81-F1
#
_entry.id   AF-A0AAJ7EC81-F1
#
_cell.length_a   1.000
_cell.length_b   1.000
_cell.length_c   1.000
_cell.angle_alpha   90.00
_cell.angle_beta   90.00
_cell.angle_gamma   90.00
#
_symmetry.space_group_name_H-M   'P 1'
#
loop_
_entity.id
_entity.type
_entity.pdbx_description
1 polymer ?
#
loop_
_entity_poly.entity_id
_entity_poly.type
_entity_poly.pdbx_seq_one_letter_code
_entity_poly.pdbx_strand_id
1 'polypeptide(L)'
;MLENIIRAKTKNRIKGRTVTVITGVNYSVPAGQTQIIITDKAGNSSKVPIFLWKVITDSLTASSVAIVQINAPATLIEEINNYRVCESQCNQITWIKEIDEEYLKSGFMLCCDIVQFEKNFHFKELFNKGYRKLLTSFDY
;
A
#
# COMPACT_ATOMS: atom_id res chain seq x y z
N MET A 1 -9.17 -2.33 8.72
CA MET A 1 -10.19 -2.18 7.67
C MET A 1 -9.82 -2.93 6.38
N LEU A 2 -8.72 -2.58 5.71
CA LEU A 2 -8.27 -3.21 4.44
C LEU A 2 -8.18 -4.76 4.48
N GLU A 3 -7.64 -5.34 5.55
CA GLU A 3 -7.52 -6.81 5.66
C GLU A 3 -8.88 -7.52 5.71
N ASN A 4 -9.88 -6.89 6.34
CA ASN A 4 -11.23 -7.44 6.40
C ASN A 4 -11.90 -7.40 5.03
N ILE A 5 -11.69 -6.32 4.26
CA ILE A 5 -12.17 -6.19 2.88
C ILE A 5 -11.57 -7.30 2.01
N ILE A 6 -10.24 -7.49 2.06
CA ILE A 6 -9.57 -8.55 1.29
C ILE A 6 -10.13 -9.92 1.66
N ARG A 7 -10.25 -10.24 2.96
CA ARG A 7 -10.83 -11.52 3.41
C ARG A 7 -12.26 -11.70 2.92
N ALA A 8 -13.09 -10.67 2.99
CA ALA A 8 -14.48 -10.74 2.52
C ALA A 8 -14.57 -10.99 1.01
N LYS A 9 -13.72 -10.32 0.21
CA LYS A 9 -13.69 -10.50 -1.25
C LYS A 9 -13.16 -11.86 -1.68
N THR A 10 -12.29 -12.50 -0.90
CA THR A 10 -11.68 -13.79 -1.29
C THR A 10 -12.42 -15.02 -0.78
N LYS A 11 -13.13 -14.94 0.36
CA LYS A 11 -13.68 -16.11 1.10
C LYS A 11 -14.63 -17.01 0.30
N ASN A 12 -15.37 -16.46 -0.67
CA ASN A 12 -16.52 -17.16 -1.25
C ASN A 12 -16.49 -17.32 -2.78
N ARG A 13 -15.44 -16.82 -3.46
CA ARG A 13 -15.59 -16.54 -4.90
C ARG A 13 -15.18 -17.69 -5.81
N ILE A 14 -14.08 -18.39 -5.55
CA ILE A 14 -13.59 -19.46 -6.45
C ILE A 14 -12.78 -20.51 -5.67
N LYS A 15 -13.19 -21.79 -5.78
CA LYS A 15 -12.45 -22.92 -5.19
C LYS A 15 -11.07 -23.03 -5.87
N GLY A 16 -9.99 -22.97 -5.08
CA GLY A 16 -8.61 -23.05 -5.59
C GLY A 16 -7.96 -21.71 -5.95
N ARG A 17 -8.64 -20.57 -5.77
CA ARG A 17 -8.02 -19.25 -5.90
C ARG A 17 -7.16 -18.96 -4.68
N THR A 18 -5.90 -18.55 -4.89
CA THR A 18 -5.00 -18.13 -3.83
C THR A 18 -4.70 -16.64 -3.96
N VAL A 19 -5.05 -15.89 -2.92
CA VAL A 19 -4.62 -14.49 -2.78
C VAL A 19 -3.55 -14.43 -1.69
N THR A 20 -2.40 -13.90 -2.06
CA THR A 20 -1.26 -13.70 -1.17
C THR A 20 -1.21 -12.24 -0.76
N VAL A 21 -1.06 -11.97 0.54
CA VAL A 21 -0.84 -10.63 1.07
C VAL A 21 0.50 -10.62 1.79
N ILE A 22 1.43 -9.79 1.31
CA ILE A 22 2.73 -9.57 1.96
C ILE A 22 2.75 -8.13 2.44
N THR A 23 3.15 -7.91 3.69
CA THR A 23 3.17 -6.57 4.30
C THR A 23 4.58 -6.23 4.74
N GLY A 24 4.87 -4.94 4.79
CA GLY A 24 6.11 -4.45 5.36
C GLY A 24 6.04 -2.98 5.65
N VAL A 25 7.19 -2.46 6.08
CA VAL A 25 7.36 -1.06 6.45
C VAL A 25 8.60 -0.50 5.77
N ASN A 26 8.64 0.81 5.60
CA ASN A 26 9.83 1.51 5.13
C ASN A 26 10.04 2.76 5.99
N TYR A 27 11.28 2.94 6.45
CA TYR A 27 11.70 4.06 7.30
C TYR A 27 12.42 5.16 6.52
N SER A 28 12.60 5.00 5.20
CA SER A 28 13.27 6.00 4.38
C SER A 28 12.37 7.22 4.25
N VAL A 29 12.95 8.37 4.49
CA VAL A 29 12.27 9.66 4.47
C VAL A 29 12.53 10.31 3.11
N PRO A 30 11.52 10.88 2.44
CA PRO A 30 11.72 11.64 1.21
C PRO A 30 12.73 12.78 1.40
N ALA A 31 13.41 13.18 0.33
CA ALA A 31 14.36 14.28 0.39
C ALA A 31 13.70 15.57 0.90
N GLY A 32 14.35 16.25 1.84
CA GLY A 32 13.83 17.48 2.46
C GLY A 32 12.80 17.26 3.58
N GLN A 33 12.40 16.01 3.86
CA GLN A 33 11.50 15.67 4.95
C GLN A 33 12.27 15.20 6.19
N THR A 34 11.65 15.31 7.37
CA THR A 34 12.30 14.93 8.65
C THR A 34 11.87 13.54 9.11
N GLN A 35 12.83 12.76 9.61
CA GLN A 35 12.52 11.48 10.26
C GLN A 35 11.67 11.72 11.50
N ILE A 36 10.48 11.11 11.52
CA ILE A 36 9.62 11.13 12.70
C ILE A 36 10.19 10.17 13.75
N ILE A 37 10.40 10.69 14.96
CA ILE A 37 10.86 9.93 16.13
C ILE A 37 9.79 10.09 17.21
N ILE A 38 9.40 8.98 17.81
CA ILE A 38 8.57 8.97 19.01
C ILE A 38 9.45 8.70 20.22
N THR A 39 9.19 9.41 21.30
CA THR A 39 9.89 9.23 22.57
C THR A 39 8.86 8.90 23.64
N ASP A 40 9.08 7.80 24.37
CA ASP A 40 8.20 7.40 25.46
C ASP A 40 8.48 8.20 26.75
N LYS A 41 7.65 8.00 27.79
CA LYS A 41 7.80 8.69 29.08
C LYS A 41 9.10 8.32 29.82
N ALA A 42 9.73 7.20 29.47
CA ALA A 42 10.98 6.76 30.04
C ALA A 42 12.20 7.32 29.28
N GLY A 43 11.99 8.08 28.19
CA GLY A 43 13.03 8.67 27.37
C GLY A 43 13.53 7.77 26.23
N ASN A 44 12.94 6.59 26.03
CA ASN A 44 13.33 5.73 24.92
C ASN A 44 12.78 6.29 23.61
N SER A 45 13.62 6.35 22.59
CA SER A 45 13.26 6.90 21.28
C SER A 45 13.25 5.82 20.20
N SER A 46 12.24 5.85 19.34
CA SER A 46 12.09 4.92 18.21
C SER A 46 11.72 5.67 16.93
N LYS A 47 12.30 5.26 15.81
CA LYS A 47 11.91 5.76 14.49
C LYS A 47 10.53 5.25 14.15
N VAL A 48 9.71 6.14 13.60
CA VAL A 48 8.41 5.77 13.03
C VAL A 48 8.62 5.42 11.55
N PRO A 49 8.07 4.29 11.06
CA PRO A 49 8.10 3.99 9.64
C PRO A 49 7.26 5.02 8.89
N ILE A 50 7.80 5.59 7.83
CA ILE A 50 7.11 6.58 6.99
C ILE A 50 6.08 5.92 6.08
N PHE A 51 6.37 4.72 5.59
CA PHE A 51 5.45 3.97 4.75
C PHE A 51 5.11 2.62 5.38
N LEU A 52 3.82 2.32 5.43
CA LEU A 52 3.29 0.99 5.70
C LEU A 52 2.74 0.47 4.38
N TRP A 53 3.15 -0.70 3.94
CA TRP A 53 2.72 -1.20 2.64
C TRP A 53 2.24 -2.65 2.70
N LYS A 54 1.37 -2.98 1.75
CA LYS A 54 0.82 -4.32 1.53
C LYS A 54 0.80 -4.62 0.03
N VAL A 55 1.51 -5.66 -0.40
CA VAL A 55 1.37 -6.20 -1.74
C VAL A 55 0.34 -7.32 -1.73
N ILE A 56 -0.66 -7.19 -2.59
CA ILE A 56 -1.75 -8.14 -2.75
C ILE A 56 -1.59 -8.75 -4.13
N THR A 57 -1.41 -10.06 -4.19
CA THR A 57 -1.23 -10.81 -5.43
C THR A 57 -2.31 -11.88 -5.53
N ASP A 58 -2.95 -11.96 -6.68
CA ASP A 58 -3.93 -12.98 -7.01
C ASP A 58 -3.37 -13.91 -8.09
N SER A 59 -3.09 -15.16 -7.72
CA SER A 59 -2.42 -16.11 -8.61
C SER A 59 -3.29 -16.54 -9.78
N LEU A 60 -4.61 -16.54 -9.63
CA LEU A 60 -5.54 -16.97 -10.68
C LEU A 60 -5.49 -16.02 -11.88
N THR A 61 -5.36 -14.72 -11.60
CA THR A 61 -5.50 -13.65 -12.59
C THR A 61 -4.16 -13.06 -12.99
N ALA A 62 -3.07 -13.57 -12.42
CA ALA A 62 -1.71 -13.08 -12.59
C ALA A 62 -1.67 -11.55 -12.40
N SER A 63 -2.31 -11.06 -11.34
CA SER A 63 -2.42 -9.63 -11.07
C SER A 63 -2.04 -9.27 -9.63
N SER A 64 -1.50 -8.07 -9.49
CA SER A 64 -1.00 -7.55 -8.22
C SER A 64 -1.30 -6.06 -8.05
N VAL A 65 -1.33 -5.62 -6.80
CA VAL A 65 -1.30 -4.19 -6.45
C VAL A 65 -0.55 -4.02 -5.14
N ALA A 66 0.22 -2.95 -5.02
CA ALA A 66 0.80 -2.52 -3.76
C ALA A 66 -0.04 -1.36 -3.18
N ILE A 67 -0.60 -1.55 -2.00
CA ILE A 67 -1.22 -0.48 -1.22
C ILE A 67 -0.17 0.11 -0.31
N VAL A 68 0.14 1.39 -0.47
CA VAL A 68 1.10 2.13 0.35
C VAL A 68 0.35 3.18 1.16
N GLN A 69 0.46 3.09 2.48
CA GLN A 69 -0.05 4.07 3.42
C GLN A 69 1.08 4.93 3.93
N ILE A 70 0.90 6.24 3.85
CA ILE A 70 1.83 7.23 4.38
C ILE A 70 1.49 7.41 5.85
N ASN A 71 2.46 7.15 6.72
CA ASN A 71 2.34 7.25 8.17
C ASN A 71 3.05 8.52 8.65
N ALA A 72 2.44 9.65 8.28
CA ALA A 72 2.88 10.99 8.68
C ALA A 72 1.74 11.73 9.41
N PRO A 73 2.05 12.68 10.31
CA PRO A 73 1.05 13.52 10.96
C PRO A 73 0.14 14.23 9.95
N ALA A 74 -1.15 14.32 10.27
CA ALA A 74 -2.13 15.04 9.43
C ALA A 74 -1.80 16.53 9.27
N THR A 75 -1.01 17.12 10.18
CA THR A 75 -0.53 18.51 10.02
C THR A 75 0.41 18.70 8.83
N LEU A 76 0.92 17.63 8.22
CA LEU A 76 1.77 17.66 7.02
C LEU A 76 0.98 17.41 5.72
N ILE A 77 -0.36 17.54 5.74
CA ILE A 77 -1.23 17.35 4.57
C ILE A 77 -0.77 18.18 3.36
N GLU A 78 -0.37 19.45 3.56
CA GLU A 78 0.07 20.31 2.46
C GLU A 78 1.34 19.78 1.76
N GLU A 79 2.16 19.02 2.50
CA GLU A 79 3.39 18.42 2.02
C GLU A 79 3.21 16.95 1.60
N ILE A 80 1.99 16.39 1.65
CA ILE A 80 1.76 14.97 1.39
C ILE A 80 2.23 14.54 0.00
N ASN A 81 2.22 15.46 -0.96
CA ASN A 81 2.73 15.25 -2.32
C ASN A 81 4.23 14.90 -2.35
N ASN A 82 5.02 15.37 -1.37
CA ASN A 82 6.44 15.04 -1.25
C ASN A 82 6.68 13.57 -0.87
N TYR A 83 5.65 12.91 -0.32
CA TYR A 83 5.67 11.49 0.05
C TYR A 83 5.14 10.58 -1.05
N ARG A 84 4.79 11.14 -2.21
CA ARG A 84 4.23 10.37 -3.33
C ARG A 84 5.30 9.48 -3.97
N VAL A 85 5.19 8.18 -3.73
CA VAL A 85 6.10 7.15 -4.27
C VAL A 85 5.61 6.51 -5.56
N CYS A 86 4.40 6.81 -6.03
CA CYS A 86 3.87 6.29 -7.30
C CYS A 86 2.68 7.12 -7.79
N GLU A 87 2.28 6.91 -9.04
CA GLU A 87 1.03 7.44 -9.56
C GLU A 87 -0.14 6.57 -9.07
N SER A 88 -0.88 7.03 -8.06
CA SER A 88 -1.98 6.25 -7.47
C SER A 88 -3.02 5.84 -8.50
N GLN A 89 -3.27 4.54 -8.60
CA GLN A 89 -4.27 3.90 -9.47
C GLN A 89 -5.53 3.51 -8.69
N CYS A 90 -5.76 4.05 -7.48
CA CYS A 90 -6.87 3.60 -6.62
C CYS A 90 -8.25 3.76 -7.30
N ASN A 91 -8.41 4.76 -8.18
CA ASN A 91 -9.63 4.99 -8.95
C ASN A 91 -9.97 3.84 -9.93
N GLN A 92 -8.99 3.03 -10.32
CA GLN A 92 -9.17 1.86 -11.19
C GLN A 92 -9.53 0.59 -10.42
N ILE A 93 -9.42 0.61 -9.08
CA ILE A 93 -9.59 -0.57 -8.24
C ILE A 93 -10.98 -0.57 -7.64
N THR A 94 -11.84 -1.48 -8.07
CA THR A 94 -13.25 -1.48 -7.68
C THR A 94 -13.46 -1.96 -6.24
N TRP A 95 -12.65 -2.91 -5.78
CA TRP A 95 -12.79 -3.51 -4.46
C TRP A 95 -12.29 -2.61 -3.32
N ILE A 96 -11.50 -1.57 -3.63
CA ILE A 96 -11.00 -0.63 -2.62
C ILE A 96 -12.00 0.50 -2.32
N LYS A 97 -13.08 0.63 -3.10
CA LYS A 97 -14.13 1.64 -2.90
C LYS A 97 -14.92 1.47 -1.59
N GLU A 98 -14.72 0.36 -0.88
CA GLU A 98 -15.24 0.16 0.48
C GLU A 98 -14.40 0.89 1.54
N ILE A 99 -13.25 1.46 1.16
CA ILE A 99 -12.50 2.39 1.98
C ILE A 99 -13.11 3.78 1.83
N ASP A 100 -13.09 4.54 2.94
CA ASP A 100 -13.54 5.93 2.99
C ASP A 100 -12.97 6.77 1.84
N GLU A 101 -13.87 7.44 1.10
CA GLU A 101 -13.54 8.15 -0.13
C GLU A 101 -12.68 9.40 0.14
N GLU A 102 -12.93 10.10 1.26
CA GLU A 102 -12.12 11.24 1.68
C GLU A 102 -10.69 10.81 1.97
N TYR A 103 -10.52 9.68 2.67
CA TYR A 103 -9.21 9.10 2.92
C TYR A 103 -8.50 8.66 1.63
N LEU A 104 -9.21 8.07 0.65
CA LEU A 104 -8.62 7.73 -0.66
C LEU A 104 -8.19 8.99 -1.43
N LYS A 105 -8.91 10.11 -1.28
CA LYS A 105 -8.58 11.40 -1.91
C LYS A 105 -7.51 12.20 -1.15
N SER A 106 -7.29 11.89 0.12
CA SER A 106 -6.37 12.62 1.00
C SER A 106 -4.89 12.54 0.60
N GLY A 107 -4.52 11.58 -0.27
CA GLY A 107 -3.13 11.32 -0.66
C GLY A 107 -2.36 10.42 0.31
N PHE A 108 -2.89 10.14 1.51
CA PHE A 108 -2.26 9.24 2.50
C PHE A 108 -2.29 7.77 2.10
N MET A 109 -3.08 7.39 1.11
CA MET A 109 -3.12 6.04 0.56
C MET A 109 -2.87 6.07 -0.94
N LEU A 110 -1.89 5.30 -1.38
CA LEU A 110 -1.53 5.13 -2.78
C LEU A 110 -1.73 3.68 -3.19
N CYS A 111 -2.35 3.47 -4.35
CA CYS A 111 -2.44 2.16 -4.99
C CYS A 111 -1.44 2.12 -6.14
N CYS A 112 -0.29 1.50 -5.91
CA CYS A 112 0.79 1.45 -6.88
C CYS A 112 0.70 0.19 -7.75
N ASP A 113 0.99 0.37 -9.03
CA ASP A 113 1.47 -0.73 -9.87
C ASP A 113 2.70 -1.39 -9.21
N ILE A 114 2.80 -2.70 -9.38
CA ILE A 114 3.82 -3.48 -8.71
C ILE A 114 5.24 -3.19 -9.24
N VAL A 115 5.38 -2.82 -10.52
CA VAL A 115 6.67 -2.45 -11.12
C VAL A 115 7.18 -1.13 -10.53
N GLN A 116 6.31 -0.11 -10.42
CA GLN A 116 6.65 1.15 -9.77
C GLN A 116 6.98 0.96 -8.29
N PHE A 117 6.17 0.17 -7.57
CA PHE A 117 6.41 -0.13 -6.16
C PHE A 117 7.78 -0.80 -5.96
N GLU A 118 8.08 -1.89 -6.67
CA GLU A 118 9.36 -2.58 -6.51
C GLU A 118 10.54 -1.66 -6.84
N LYS A 119 10.45 -0.87 -7.90
CA LYS A 119 11.48 0.11 -8.27
C LYS A 119 11.75 1.13 -7.15
N ASN A 120 10.69 1.73 -6.60
CA ASN A 120 10.82 2.84 -5.65
C ASN A 120 11.13 2.38 -4.22
N PHE A 121 10.82 1.12 -3.87
CA PHE A 121 11.20 0.52 -2.59
C PHE A 121 12.44 -0.40 -2.70
N HIS A 122 13.11 -0.40 -3.86
CA HIS A 122 14.35 -1.16 -4.14
C HIS A 122 14.22 -2.68 -3.98
N PHE A 123 13.04 -3.22 -4.29
CA PHE A 123 12.84 -4.66 -4.46
C PHE A 123 13.09 -5.07 -5.92
N LYS A 124 13.49 -6.32 -6.14
CA LYS A 124 13.73 -6.87 -7.49
C LYS A 124 12.90 -8.14 -7.68
N GLU A 125 11.79 -8.01 -8.40
CA GLU A 125 10.91 -9.11 -8.83
C GLU A 125 10.46 -10.03 -7.67
N LEU A 126 10.29 -9.44 -6.48
CA LEU A 126 10.07 -10.18 -5.26
C LEU A 126 8.61 -10.62 -5.11
N PHE A 127 7.67 -9.78 -5.54
CA PHE A 127 6.26 -9.98 -5.22
C PHE A 127 5.40 -10.37 -6.41
N ASN A 128 5.85 -9.97 -7.60
CA ASN A 128 5.03 -10.07 -8.79
C ASN A 128 5.25 -11.40 -9.53
N LYS A 129 6.34 -12.15 -9.30
CA LYS A 129 6.65 -13.40 -10.04
C LYS A 129 6.51 -13.26 -11.57
N GLY A 130 6.77 -12.06 -12.11
CA GLY A 130 6.57 -11.71 -13.52
C GLY A 130 5.18 -11.15 -13.88
N TYR A 131 4.24 -11.13 -12.95
CA TYR A 131 2.90 -10.56 -13.12
C TYR A 131 2.96 -9.03 -13.16
N ARG A 132 2.47 -8.42 -14.24
CA ARG A 132 2.47 -6.94 -14.39
C ARG A 132 1.08 -6.35 -14.47
N LYS A 133 0.04 -7.19 -14.35
CA LYS A 133 -1.34 -6.74 -14.42
C LYS A 133 -1.74 -6.13 -13.09
N LEU A 134 -2.36 -4.95 -13.13
CA LEU A 134 -2.95 -4.33 -11.95
C LEU A 134 -4.16 -5.14 -11.47
N LEU A 135 -4.22 -5.43 -10.17
CA LEU A 135 -5.35 -6.11 -9.53
C LEU A 135 -6.51 -5.13 -9.30
N THR A 136 -7.38 -4.98 -10.31
CA THR A 136 -8.51 -4.03 -10.29
C THR A 136 -9.79 -4.60 -9.68
N SER A 137 -10.04 -5.91 -9.81
CA SER A 137 -11.23 -6.57 -9.29
C SER A 137 -10.93 -7.97 -8.74
N PHE A 138 -11.78 -8.44 -7.82
CA PHE A 138 -11.85 -9.86 -7.46
C PHE A 138 -13.02 -10.58 -8.13
N ASP A 139 -13.76 -9.89 -9.01
CA ASP A 139 -14.87 -10.47 -9.78
C ASP A 139 -14.27 -11.19 -11.00
N TYR A 140 -14.66 -12.45 -11.20
CA TYR A 140 -14.27 -13.30 -12.33
C TYR A 140 -15.52 -14.01 -12.83
#